data_AF-A0A9Q0GZ75-F1
#
_entry.id   AF-A0A9Q0GZ75-F1
#
_cell.length_a   1.000
_cell.length_b   1.000
_cell.length_c   1.000
_cell.angle_alpha   90.00
_cell.angle_beta   90.00
_cell.angle_gamma   90.00
#
_symmetry.space_group_name_H-M   'P 1'
#
loop_
_entity.id
_entity.type
_entity.pdbx_description
1 polymer ?
#
loop_
_entity_poly.entity_id
_entity_poly.type
_entity_poly.pdbx_seq_one_letter_code
_entity_poly.pdbx_strand_id
1 'polypeptide(L)'
;MALSSCTKSTPCALHRPSSHSLSLHHSKTLIKPSSFRVRHFDSAARTHANLLSHSSPSPITPLQSRIPKSNLRSLATSSDLSSADNSPPTPKTLKTRLAAGDILYGFRLNTFSPTIAEIAGLAGYDFVVVDMEHGHGGVSDALPCLHALAAAGTPAILRVPESTSMWAKKALDLGPQGIMFPMIDGPESAKKAVSYCRFPLAGVRGSAHTVVRASRYGIDRSYLSNYEEDLLIMCQVESEVGAQKIEDIAAVDGVDCIQMGPFDLSASMGYLYDPGNRKVKEVMRAAEKTVLKLRTKKAEGGGGYLAGVAMAHDRPDDMRARGYHMVSGAADVELFRNAAVEDVRRFRLGLMKASHDDNVGDGSQKQDVLGKDNEEKYMERVISMSN
;
A
#
# COMPACT_ATOMS: atom_id res chain seq x y z
N MET A 1 -46.05 69.12 17.44
CA MET A 1 -46.75 69.97 16.47
C MET A 1 -46.70 69.29 15.10
N ALA A 2 -47.89 69.12 14.47
CA ALA A 2 -48.21 68.98 13.04
C ALA A 2 -47.27 68.18 12.11
N LEU A 3 -47.66 67.01 11.58
CA LEU A 3 -48.55 66.73 10.41
C LEU A 3 -47.87 66.87 9.04
N SER A 4 -47.83 65.77 8.27
CA SER A 4 -48.17 65.66 6.83
C SER A 4 -47.92 64.20 6.36
N SER A 5 -48.95 63.35 6.23
CA SER A 5 -49.68 62.94 5.00
C SER A 5 -48.84 62.10 4.00
N CYS A 6 -49.04 60.77 3.92
CA CYS A 6 -50.05 59.99 3.15
C CYS A 6 -49.86 60.10 1.62
N THR A 7 -49.54 59.02 0.89
CA THR A 7 -50.53 58.18 0.17
C THR A 7 -49.86 56.91 -0.41
N LYS A 8 -50.33 55.72 -0.02
CA LYS A 8 -51.19 54.75 -0.76
C LYS A 8 -50.50 53.91 -1.86
N SER A 9 -50.40 52.60 -1.61
CA SER A 9 -50.67 51.55 -2.60
C SER A 9 -51.07 50.23 -1.90
N THR A 10 -52.15 49.61 -2.38
CA THR A 10 -52.69 48.26 -2.08
C THR A 10 -53.56 47.85 -3.28
N PRO A 11 -53.95 46.57 -3.49
CA PRO A 11 -53.24 45.28 -3.37
C PRO A 11 -53.56 44.35 -4.59
N CYS A 12 -53.46 43.02 -4.41
CA CYS A 12 -53.81 41.88 -5.31
C CYS A 12 -52.71 41.40 -6.28
N ALA A 13 -52.50 40.10 -6.57
CA ALA A 13 -53.11 38.85 -6.12
C ALA A 13 -52.14 37.67 -6.40
N LEU A 14 -52.44 36.54 -5.74
CA LEU A 14 -51.85 35.20 -5.85
C LEU A 14 -51.62 34.71 -7.29
N HIS A 15 -50.46 34.07 -7.56
CA HIS A 15 -50.38 32.86 -8.40
C HIS A 15 -49.10 32.06 -8.13
N ARG A 16 -49.29 30.76 -7.81
CA ARG A 16 -48.25 29.73 -7.70
C ARG A 16 -47.85 29.25 -9.10
N PRO A 17 -46.57 28.91 -9.38
CA PRO A 17 -46.24 28.13 -10.56
C PRO A 17 -46.40 26.63 -10.29
N SER A 18 -47.04 25.99 -11.26
CA SER A 18 -47.40 24.58 -11.37
C SER A 18 -46.21 23.66 -11.61
N SER A 19 -46.28 22.49 -10.96
CA SER A 19 -45.50 21.29 -11.21
C SER A 19 -45.75 20.72 -12.62
N HIS A 20 -44.70 20.54 -13.43
CA HIS A 20 -44.77 19.73 -14.64
C HIS A 20 -44.65 18.25 -14.30
N SER A 21 -45.76 17.53 -14.48
CA SER A 21 -45.82 16.07 -14.44
C SER A 21 -45.33 15.50 -15.78
N LEU A 22 -44.22 14.76 -15.78
CA LEU A 22 -43.84 13.89 -16.88
C LEU A 22 -44.60 12.56 -16.74
N SER A 23 -45.47 12.30 -17.71
CA SER A 23 -46.20 11.04 -17.88
C SER A 23 -45.24 9.93 -18.31
N LEU A 24 -44.99 8.96 -17.43
CA LEU A 24 -44.34 7.69 -17.76
C LEU A 24 -45.40 6.67 -18.17
N HIS A 25 -45.43 6.35 -19.46
CA HIS A 25 -46.22 5.23 -19.99
C HIS A 25 -45.80 3.91 -19.31
N HIS A 26 -46.69 3.35 -18.49
CA HIS A 26 -46.61 1.97 -18.03
C HIS A 26 -46.99 1.03 -19.18
N SER A 27 -46.01 0.43 -19.85
CA SER A 27 -46.22 -0.81 -20.60
C SER A 27 -46.23 -1.98 -19.61
N LYS A 28 -47.42 -2.56 -19.41
CA LYS A 28 -47.60 -3.83 -18.68
C LYS A 28 -47.20 -4.98 -19.61
N THR A 29 -45.97 -5.46 -19.49
CA THR A 29 -45.58 -6.78 -20.00
C THR A 29 -45.79 -7.81 -18.89
N LEU A 30 -46.84 -8.62 -19.03
CA LEU A 30 -47.07 -9.81 -18.21
C LEU A 30 -45.96 -10.84 -18.49
N ILE A 31 -45.05 -11.02 -17.54
CA ILE A 31 -44.14 -12.18 -17.50
C ILE A 31 -44.83 -13.28 -16.69
N LYS A 32 -45.19 -14.39 -17.36
CA LYS A 32 -45.67 -15.62 -16.70
C LYS A 32 -44.54 -16.23 -15.87
N PRO A 33 -44.78 -16.69 -14.63
CA PRO A 33 -43.76 -17.41 -13.88
C PRO A 33 -43.57 -18.81 -14.50
N SER A 34 -42.37 -19.06 -15.01
CA SER A 34 -41.93 -20.41 -15.37
C SER A 34 -41.60 -21.17 -14.08
N SER A 35 -42.15 -22.38 -13.99
CA SER A 35 -41.94 -23.32 -12.90
C SER A 35 -40.47 -23.75 -12.83
N PHE A 36 -39.75 -23.28 -11.81
CA PHE A 36 -38.41 -23.76 -11.51
C PHE A 36 -38.52 -25.14 -10.84
N ARG A 37 -38.27 -26.20 -11.61
CA ARG A 37 -38.26 -27.59 -11.14
C ARG A 37 -36.93 -27.83 -10.42
N VAL A 38 -36.95 -27.86 -9.10
CA VAL A 38 -35.82 -28.32 -8.27
C VAL A 38 -35.57 -29.79 -8.61
N ARG A 39 -34.44 -30.09 -9.25
CA ARG A 39 -33.96 -31.47 -9.37
C ARG A 39 -33.29 -31.86 -8.06
N HIS A 40 -33.94 -32.74 -7.30
CA HIS A 40 -33.30 -33.47 -6.21
C HIS A 40 -32.15 -34.30 -6.79
N PHE A 41 -30.95 -34.13 -6.25
CA PHE A 41 -29.84 -35.06 -6.45
C PHE A 41 -29.99 -36.14 -5.36
N ASP A 42 -30.50 -37.30 -5.74
CA ASP A 42 -30.45 -38.49 -4.91
C ASP A 42 -29.00 -38.98 -4.84
N SER A 43 -28.41 -38.91 -3.64
CA SER A 43 -27.13 -39.53 -3.33
C SER A 43 -27.36 -41.02 -3.08
N ALA A 44 -27.06 -41.85 -4.08
CA ALA A 44 -27.07 -43.29 -3.94
C ALA A 44 -25.80 -43.73 -3.18
N ALA A 45 -25.97 -44.04 -1.90
CA ALA A 45 -25.00 -44.77 -1.11
C ALA A 45 -24.74 -46.15 -1.75
N ARG A 46 -23.50 -46.41 -2.16
CA ARG A 46 -23.01 -47.77 -2.42
C ARG A 46 -21.98 -48.14 -1.38
N THR A 47 -22.40 -49.06 -0.52
CA THR A 47 -21.57 -49.85 0.38
C THR A 47 -20.67 -50.79 -0.44
N HIS A 48 -19.36 -50.66 -0.28
CA HIS A 48 -18.42 -51.74 -0.54
C HIS A 48 -17.57 -51.95 0.70
N ALA A 49 -17.81 -53.08 1.34
CA ALA A 49 -17.06 -53.57 2.49
C ALA A 49 -15.87 -54.44 2.03
N ASN A 50 -14.83 -54.41 2.87
CA ASN A 50 -13.73 -55.37 3.01
C ASN A 50 -12.58 -55.32 1.98
N LEU A 51 -11.42 -54.90 2.47
CA LEU A 51 -10.23 -55.75 2.67
C LEU A 51 -9.20 -54.96 3.51
N LEU A 52 -9.20 -55.18 4.82
CA LEU A 52 -8.16 -54.71 5.75
C LEU A 52 -7.05 -55.78 5.78
N SER A 53 -5.83 -55.41 5.42
CA SER A 53 -4.63 -56.15 5.78
C SER A 53 -3.84 -55.34 6.81
N HIS A 54 -3.65 -55.92 7.99
CA HIS A 54 -2.94 -55.33 9.10
C HIS A 54 -1.43 -55.35 8.85
N SER A 55 -0.80 -54.18 8.92
CA SER A 55 0.63 -54.06 9.22
C SER A 55 0.78 -53.11 10.41
N SER A 56 1.27 -53.65 11.52
CA SER A 56 1.48 -52.94 12.78
C SER A 56 2.73 -52.05 12.69
N PRO A 57 2.69 -50.76 13.09
CA PRO A 57 3.90 -49.96 13.21
C PRO A 57 4.62 -50.28 14.53
N SER A 58 5.93 -50.53 14.44
CA SER A 58 6.81 -50.72 15.61
C SER A 58 7.07 -49.37 16.32
N PRO A 59 7.21 -49.35 17.66
CA PRO A 59 7.47 -48.12 18.40
C PRO A 59 8.90 -47.62 18.21
N ILE A 60 9.03 -46.33 17.86
CA ILE A 60 10.29 -45.61 17.77
C ILE A 60 10.79 -45.31 19.19
N THR A 61 11.96 -45.83 19.54
CA THR A 61 12.66 -45.55 20.81
C THR A 61 13.54 -44.31 20.65
N PRO A 62 13.54 -43.32 21.56
CA PRO A 62 14.38 -42.14 21.43
C PRO A 62 15.85 -42.49 21.71
N LEU A 63 16.74 -42.11 20.77
CA LEU A 63 18.20 -42.17 20.97
C LEU A 63 18.60 -41.21 22.10
N GLN A 64 18.99 -41.75 23.25
CA GLN A 64 19.76 -41.02 24.26
C GLN A 64 21.23 -40.96 23.79
N SER A 65 21.69 -39.79 23.36
CA SER A 65 23.11 -39.55 23.11
C SER A 65 23.86 -39.45 24.44
N ARG A 66 24.71 -40.44 24.71
CA ARG A 66 25.69 -40.44 25.80
C ARG A 66 26.79 -39.44 25.47
N ILE A 67 26.83 -38.30 26.17
CA ILE A 67 28.01 -37.43 26.23
C ILE A 67 28.93 -37.98 27.33
N PRO A 68 30.23 -38.26 27.06
CA PRO A 68 31.15 -38.71 28.09
C PRO A 68 31.50 -37.57 29.06
N LYS A 69 31.39 -37.83 30.36
CA LYS A 69 31.92 -36.97 31.43
C LYS A 69 33.42 -37.22 31.57
N SER A 70 34.26 -36.28 31.13
CA SER A 70 35.62 -36.15 31.67
C SER A 70 36.24 -34.80 31.29
N ASN A 71 36.21 -33.86 32.23
CA ASN A 71 37.36 -33.08 32.72
C ASN A 71 36.85 -31.86 33.50
N LEU A 72 36.54 -32.07 34.79
CA LEU A 72 36.54 -30.99 35.76
C LEU A 72 37.99 -30.59 36.03
N ARG A 73 38.34 -29.34 35.68
CA ARG A 73 39.39 -28.57 36.36
C ARG A 73 38.82 -27.23 36.78
N SER A 74 39.42 -26.71 37.84
CA SER A 74 38.85 -25.93 38.93
C SER A 74 38.57 -24.45 38.63
N LEU A 75 37.53 -23.97 39.31
CA LEU A 75 37.30 -22.64 39.89
C LEU A 75 38.20 -21.48 39.40
N ALA A 76 37.55 -20.46 38.85
CA ALA A 76 37.83 -19.09 39.23
C ALA A 76 36.51 -18.37 39.50
N THR A 77 36.36 -17.91 40.74
CA THR A 77 35.32 -17.03 41.23
C THR A 77 35.42 -15.67 40.56
N SER A 78 34.38 -15.24 39.87
CA SER A 78 34.10 -13.82 39.66
C SER A 78 32.60 -13.59 39.79
N SER A 79 32.22 -13.05 40.93
CA SER A 79 30.94 -12.40 41.17
C SER A 79 30.81 -11.20 40.25
N ASP A 80 30.20 -11.40 39.10
CA ASP A 80 29.68 -10.28 38.29
C ASP A 80 28.47 -10.75 37.48
N LEU A 81 27.39 -11.11 38.19
CA LEU A 81 26.06 -11.10 37.60
C LEU A 81 25.61 -9.64 37.50
N SER A 82 26.20 -8.90 36.57
CA SER A 82 25.43 -7.83 35.94
C SER A 82 24.30 -8.51 35.18
N SER A 83 23.07 -8.11 35.49
CA SER A 83 21.87 -8.54 34.83
C SER A 83 21.95 -8.18 33.35
N ALA A 84 22.49 -9.09 32.53
CA ALA A 84 22.30 -9.07 31.11
C ALA A 84 20.79 -9.18 30.87
N ASP A 85 20.20 -8.06 30.49
CA ASP A 85 18.83 -7.98 30.05
C ASP A 85 18.67 -8.95 28.87
N ASN A 86 18.12 -10.13 29.15
CA ASN A 86 17.77 -11.16 28.16
C ASN A 86 16.44 -10.82 27.46
N SER A 87 16.03 -9.55 27.47
CA SER A 87 14.94 -9.11 26.61
C SER A 87 15.35 -9.36 25.14
N PRO A 88 14.49 -10.01 24.34
CA PRO A 88 14.74 -10.12 22.91
C PRO A 88 14.91 -8.68 22.37
N PRO A 89 15.91 -8.42 21.50
CA PRO A 89 16.14 -7.08 20.99
C PRO A 89 14.83 -6.53 20.42
N THR A 90 14.42 -5.36 20.90
CA THR A 90 13.20 -4.70 20.44
C THR A 90 13.26 -4.57 18.91
N PRO A 91 12.27 -5.08 18.16
CA PRO A 91 12.23 -4.91 16.72
C PRO A 91 12.30 -3.43 16.38
N LYS A 92 13.25 -3.03 15.51
CA LYS A 92 13.42 -1.62 15.13
C LYS A 92 12.22 -1.16 14.29
N THR A 93 11.52 -0.13 14.76
CA THR A 93 10.44 0.53 14.03
C THR A 93 10.96 1.28 12.80
N LEU A 94 10.09 1.57 11.83
CA LEU A 94 10.47 2.41 10.68
C LEU A 94 11.06 3.77 11.12
N LYS A 95 10.48 4.42 12.13
CA LYS A 95 10.96 5.68 12.69
C LYS A 95 12.38 5.58 13.23
N THR A 96 12.66 4.56 14.04
CA THR A 96 14.01 4.36 14.62
C THR A 96 15.06 4.04 13.56
N ARG A 97 14.69 3.29 12.51
CA ARG A 97 15.55 3.04 11.35
C ARG A 97 15.88 4.32 10.58
N LEU A 98 14.87 5.15 10.29
CA LEU A 98 15.09 6.44 9.62
C LEU A 98 15.97 7.38 10.46
N ALA A 99 15.75 7.43 11.77
CA ALA A 99 16.58 8.21 12.69
C ALA A 99 18.04 7.73 12.72
N ALA A 100 18.27 6.42 12.54
CA ALA A 100 19.60 5.85 12.42
C ALA A 100 20.27 6.11 11.05
N GLY A 101 19.56 6.74 10.10
CA GLY A 101 20.07 7.02 8.76
C GLY A 101 19.93 5.87 7.77
N ASP A 102 19.11 4.86 8.09
CA ASP A 102 18.80 3.79 7.15
C ASP A 102 18.07 4.37 5.91
N ILE A 103 18.32 3.76 4.76
CA ILE A 103 17.61 4.03 3.52
C ILE A 103 16.75 2.81 3.22
N LEU A 104 15.44 3.01 3.24
CA LEU A 104 14.45 1.95 3.23
C LEU A 104 13.85 1.77 1.83
N TYR A 105 13.85 0.54 1.34
CA TYR A 105 13.25 0.18 0.05
C TYR A 105 11.96 -0.62 0.26
N GLY A 106 10.86 -0.08 -0.26
CA GLY A 106 9.53 -0.62 -0.05
C GLY A 106 8.89 -1.24 -1.27
N PHE A 107 7.82 -1.99 -1.02
CA PHE A 107 6.97 -2.61 -2.04
C PHE A 107 5.56 -2.02 -1.99
N ARG A 108 4.85 -1.99 -3.12
CA ARG A 108 3.43 -1.60 -3.17
C ARG A 108 2.55 -2.83 -3.42
N LEU A 109 1.53 -3.00 -2.59
CA LEU A 109 0.59 -4.11 -2.65
C LEU A 109 -0.81 -3.57 -2.96
N ASN A 110 -1.27 -3.77 -4.20
CA ASN A 110 -2.57 -3.33 -4.70
C ASN A 110 -3.58 -4.47 -4.82
N THR A 111 -3.11 -5.73 -4.84
CA THR A 111 -3.96 -6.93 -4.98
C THR A 111 -4.58 -7.42 -3.66
N PHE A 112 -4.14 -6.90 -2.52
CA PHE A 112 -4.54 -7.40 -1.19
C PHE A 112 -4.37 -8.92 -1.02
N SER A 113 -3.40 -9.51 -1.73
CA SER A 113 -3.08 -10.93 -1.60
C SER A 113 -2.16 -11.15 -0.39
N PRO A 114 -2.60 -11.87 0.67
CA PRO A 114 -1.73 -12.20 1.80
C PRO A 114 -0.54 -13.07 1.36
N THR A 115 -0.70 -13.89 0.32
CA THR A 115 0.40 -14.67 -0.26
C THR A 115 1.46 -13.76 -0.86
N ILE A 116 1.07 -12.75 -1.64
CA ILE A 116 2.04 -11.80 -2.22
C ILE A 116 2.66 -10.95 -1.11
N ALA A 117 1.90 -10.58 -0.08
CA ALA A 117 2.41 -9.85 1.07
C ALA A 117 3.49 -10.65 1.83
N GLU A 118 3.27 -11.95 2.06
CA GLU A 118 4.26 -12.86 2.66
C GLU A 118 5.52 -12.98 1.79
N ILE A 119 5.34 -13.19 0.47
CA ILE A 119 6.46 -13.23 -0.49
C ILE A 119 7.28 -11.94 -0.44
N ALA A 120 6.62 -10.78 -0.41
CA ALA A 120 7.30 -9.49 -0.32
C ALA A 120 8.12 -9.37 0.98
N GLY A 121 7.57 -9.80 2.11
CA GLY A 121 8.31 -9.80 3.38
C GLY A 121 9.53 -10.72 3.35
N LEU A 122 9.39 -11.93 2.79
CA LEU A 122 10.50 -12.88 2.65
C LEU A 122 11.53 -12.47 1.60
N ALA A 123 11.15 -11.65 0.62
CA ALA A 123 12.05 -11.12 -0.40
C ALA A 123 13.01 -10.04 0.13
N GLY A 124 12.78 -9.51 1.35
CA GLY A 124 13.67 -8.55 2.00
C GLY A 124 13.31 -7.09 1.74
N TYR A 125 12.07 -6.77 1.38
CA TYR A 125 11.60 -5.38 1.39
C TYR A 125 11.58 -4.84 2.82
N ASP A 126 12.00 -3.58 3.01
CA ASP A 126 12.05 -2.95 4.32
C ASP A 126 10.66 -2.57 4.87
N PHE A 127 9.71 -2.37 3.98
CA PHE A 127 8.30 -2.12 4.28
C PHE A 127 7.40 -2.46 3.08
N VAL A 128 6.12 -2.64 3.34
CA VAL A 128 5.10 -2.81 2.29
C VAL A 128 3.99 -1.78 2.48
N VAL A 129 3.72 -1.01 1.44
CA VAL A 129 2.55 -0.12 1.36
C VAL A 129 1.37 -0.94 0.85
N VAL A 130 0.43 -1.25 1.74
CA VAL A 130 -0.86 -1.83 1.35
C VAL A 130 -1.78 -0.67 0.97
N ASP A 131 -2.13 -0.63 -0.32
CA ASP A 131 -2.72 0.54 -0.95
C ASP A 131 -4.24 0.45 -1.01
N MET A 132 -4.93 1.12 -0.08
CA MET A 132 -6.40 1.20 -0.09
C MET A 132 -6.96 2.33 -0.95
N GLU A 133 -6.11 3.16 -1.55
CA GLU A 133 -6.56 4.25 -2.42
C GLU A 133 -6.77 3.81 -3.86
N HIS A 134 -5.82 3.03 -4.41
CA HIS A 134 -5.90 2.54 -5.79
C HIS A 134 -5.90 1.02 -5.91
N GLY A 135 -5.59 0.29 -4.83
CA GLY A 135 -5.85 -1.14 -4.79
C GLY A 135 -7.34 -1.43 -4.65
N HIS A 136 -7.76 -2.65 -5.00
CA HIS A 136 -9.19 -2.99 -5.09
C HIS A 136 -9.84 -3.38 -3.75
N GLY A 137 -9.05 -3.51 -2.69
CA GLY A 137 -9.50 -3.95 -1.37
C GLY A 137 -9.71 -2.77 -0.40
N GLY A 138 -10.19 -3.10 0.78
CA GLY A 138 -10.34 -2.15 1.89
C GLY A 138 -9.79 -2.67 3.21
N VAL A 139 -10.33 -2.14 4.31
CA VAL A 139 -9.89 -2.47 5.68
C VAL A 139 -9.96 -3.97 5.98
N SER A 140 -11.01 -4.66 5.52
CA SER A 140 -11.18 -6.10 5.75
C SER A 140 -10.14 -6.94 4.99
N ASP A 141 -9.78 -6.52 3.78
CA ASP A 141 -8.81 -7.21 2.92
C ASP A 141 -7.36 -6.91 3.33
N ALA A 142 -7.13 -5.72 3.93
CA ALA A 142 -5.81 -5.34 4.46
C ALA A 142 -5.38 -6.20 5.65
N LEU A 143 -6.33 -6.60 6.52
CA LEU A 143 -6.05 -7.35 7.73
C LEU A 143 -5.24 -8.65 7.50
N PRO A 144 -5.63 -9.57 6.59
CA PRO A 144 -4.83 -10.77 6.32
C PRO A 144 -3.45 -10.44 5.73
N CYS A 145 -3.30 -9.37 4.94
CA CYS A 145 -2.00 -8.92 4.46
C CYS A 145 -1.09 -8.46 5.61
N LEU A 146 -1.65 -7.70 6.57
CA LEU A 146 -0.93 -7.28 7.77
C LEU A 146 -0.53 -8.46 8.67
N HIS A 147 -1.32 -9.54 8.70
CA HIS A 147 -0.93 -10.77 9.38
C HIS A 147 0.26 -11.46 8.70
N ALA A 148 0.21 -11.59 7.37
CA ALA A 148 1.30 -12.18 6.60
C ALA A 148 2.61 -11.38 6.77
N LEU A 149 2.55 -10.06 6.65
CA LEU A 149 3.71 -9.18 6.83
C LEU A 149 4.28 -9.24 8.25
N ALA A 150 3.41 -9.28 9.27
CA ALA A 150 3.85 -9.43 10.66
C ALA A 150 4.52 -10.80 10.91
N ALA A 151 4.01 -11.88 10.32
CA ALA A 151 4.63 -13.20 10.39
C ALA A 151 6.01 -13.23 9.71
N ALA A 152 6.18 -12.50 8.61
CA ALA A 152 7.45 -12.32 7.91
C ALA A 152 8.37 -11.26 8.56
N GLY A 153 7.96 -10.61 9.66
CA GLY A 153 8.75 -9.57 10.33
C GLY A 153 8.91 -8.26 9.55
N THR A 154 8.03 -8.00 8.57
CA THR A 154 8.12 -6.82 7.68
C THR A 154 7.08 -5.76 8.07
N PRO A 155 7.48 -4.48 8.29
CA PRO A 155 6.57 -3.38 8.55
C PRO A 155 5.53 -3.15 7.44
N ALA A 156 4.27 -2.97 7.82
CA ALA A 156 3.20 -2.55 6.92
C ALA A 156 2.93 -1.04 7.06
N ILE A 157 2.72 -0.37 5.93
CA ILE A 157 2.20 1.00 5.83
C ILE A 157 0.84 0.91 5.15
N LEU A 158 -0.18 1.58 5.71
CA LEU A 158 -1.49 1.69 5.07
C LEU A 158 -1.63 3.05 4.38
N ARG A 159 -1.77 3.08 3.06
CA ARG A 159 -2.23 4.28 2.35
C ARG A 159 -3.74 4.33 2.43
N VAL A 160 -4.29 5.39 3.03
CA VAL A 160 -5.74 5.55 3.18
C VAL A 160 -6.38 6.07 1.89
N PRO A 161 -7.66 5.74 1.61
CA PRO A 161 -8.34 6.21 0.40
C PRO A 161 -8.52 7.73 0.33
N GLU A 162 -8.64 8.38 1.49
CA GLU A 162 -8.80 9.83 1.59
C GLU A 162 -8.26 10.29 2.95
N SER A 163 -7.76 11.53 3.02
CA SER A 163 -7.26 12.14 4.26
C SER A 163 -8.39 12.58 5.19
N THR A 164 -9.05 11.59 5.82
CA THR A 164 -10.13 11.82 6.78
C THR A 164 -9.91 11.03 8.08
N SER A 165 -10.50 11.54 9.18
CA SER A 165 -10.44 10.87 10.48
C SER A 165 -11.12 9.50 10.49
N MET A 166 -12.08 9.27 9.60
CA MET A 166 -12.80 7.99 9.46
C MET A 166 -11.85 6.91 8.94
N TRP A 167 -11.18 7.17 7.82
CA TRP A 167 -10.22 6.22 7.24
C TRP A 167 -9.00 6.03 8.11
N ALA A 168 -8.46 7.13 8.67
CA ALA A 168 -7.33 7.06 9.59
C ALA A 168 -7.62 6.14 10.78
N LYS A 169 -8.75 6.34 11.47
CA LYS A 169 -9.14 5.50 12.62
C LYS A 169 -9.22 4.03 12.24
N LYS A 170 -9.91 3.70 11.14
CA LYS A 170 -10.06 2.31 10.69
C LYS A 170 -8.73 1.66 10.32
N ALA A 171 -7.86 2.39 9.61
CA ALA A 171 -6.54 1.91 9.25
C ALA A 171 -5.66 1.69 10.49
N LEU A 172 -5.61 2.68 11.38
CA LEU A 172 -4.79 2.62 12.60
C LEU A 172 -5.22 1.51 13.56
N ASP A 173 -6.51 1.17 13.63
CA ASP A 173 -7.01 0.08 14.46
C ASP A 173 -6.51 -1.31 13.99
N LEU A 174 -6.12 -1.45 12.72
CA LEU A 174 -5.46 -2.64 12.21
C LEU A 174 -4.02 -2.78 12.72
N GLY A 175 -3.41 -1.72 13.25
CA GLY A 175 -2.04 -1.73 13.76
C GLY A 175 -0.94 -1.80 12.69
N PRO A 176 -0.90 -0.89 11.70
CA PRO A 176 0.26 -0.73 10.84
C PRO A 176 1.41 -0.03 11.59
N GLN A 177 2.64 -0.13 11.08
CA GLN A 177 3.77 0.68 11.55
C GLN A 177 3.80 2.07 10.90
N GLY A 178 3.09 2.26 9.79
CA GLY A 178 2.94 3.57 9.18
C GLY A 178 1.57 3.78 8.54
N ILE A 179 1.22 5.04 8.36
CA ILE A 179 0.02 5.48 7.65
C ILE A 179 0.41 6.57 6.65
N MET A 180 -0.16 6.50 5.45
CA MET A 180 0.09 7.46 4.38
C MET A 180 -1.22 8.14 3.97
N PHE A 181 -1.21 9.47 3.97
CA PHE A 181 -2.34 10.31 3.62
C PHE A 181 -2.14 10.91 2.21
N PRO A 182 -3.03 10.63 1.24
CA PRO A 182 -2.96 11.20 -0.11
C PRO A 182 -3.36 12.68 -0.12
N MET A 183 -3.02 13.36 -1.22
CA MET A 183 -3.50 14.71 -1.58
C MET A 183 -3.34 15.77 -0.46
N ILE A 184 -2.16 15.84 0.16
CA ILE A 184 -1.85 16.86 1.16
C ILE A 184 -1.39 18.16 0.47
N ASP A 185 -2.31 19.11 0.35
CA ASP A 185 -2.12 20.37 -0.40
C ASP A 185 -1.73 21.58 0.47
N GLY A 186 -1.43 21.38 1.75
CA GLY A 186 -1.01 22.46 2.64
C GLY A 186 -0.80 22.07 4.10
N PRO A 187 -0.29 23.01 4.92
CA PRO A 187 0.02 22.74 6.33
C PRO A 187 -1.23 22.40 7.14
N GLU A 188 -2.40 22.96 6.81
CA GLU A 188 -3.64 22.68 7.53
C GLU A 188 -4.16 21.24 7.30
N SER A 189 -4.06 20.71 6.08
CA SER A 189 -4.36 19.30 5.81
C SER A 189 -3.35 18.36 6.45
N ALA A 190 -2.07 18.74 6.51
CA ALA A 190 -1.03 17.98 7.19
C ALA A 190 -1.26 17.92 8.72
N LYS A 191 -1.56 19.06 9.36
CA LYS A 191 -1.94 19.12 10.79
C LYS A 191 -3.16 18.26 11.09
N LYS A 192 -4.16 18.26 10.20
CA LYS A 192 -5.33 17.39 10.31
C LYS A 192 -4.94 15.91 10.25
N ALA A 193 -4.13 15.51 9.27
CA ALA A 193 -3.62 14.13 9.14
C ALA A 193 -2.90 13.66 10.42
N VAL A 194 -2.01 14.49 10.97
CA VAL A 194 -1.34 14.20 12.26
C VAL A 194 -2.36 14.07 13.40
N SER A 195 -3.32 15.00 13.50
CA SER A 195 -4.35 14.95 14.54
C SER A 195 -5.22 13.69 14.48
N TYR A 196 -5.41 13.11 13.30
CA TYR A 196 -6.17 11.87 13.14
C TYR A 196 -5.44 10.64 13.70
N CYS A 197 -4.12 10.75 13.88
CA CYS A 197 -3.27 9.70 14.41
C CYS A 197 -3.09 9.77 15.94
N ARG A 198 -3.27 10.96 16.52
CA ARG A 198 -3.08 11.24 17.96
C ARG A 198 -4.36 11.15 18.77
N PHE A 199 -4.28 10.59 19.99
CA PHE A 199 -5.40 10.59 20.93
C PHE A 199 -5.58 11.98 21.58
N PRO A 200 -6.76 12.30 22.13
CA PRO A 200 -6.94 13.52 22.92
C PRO A 200 -5.96 13.57 24.12
N LEU A 201 -5.38 14.71 24.46
CA LEU A 201 -5.62 16.06 23.92
C LEU A 201 -4.74 16.45 22.71
N ALA A 202 -3.82 15.58 22.27
CA ALA A 202 -2.88 15.88 21.19
C ALA A 202 -3.49 15.69 19.78
N GLY A 203 -4.67 15.08 19.69
CA GLY A 203 -5.41 14.88 18.44
C GLY A 203 -6.87 14.48 18.66
N VAL A 204 -7.46 13.86 17.64
CA VAL A 204 -8.89 13.53 17.55
C VAL A 204 -9.14 12.04 17.29
N ARG A 205 -8.12 11.18 17.44
CA ARG A 205 -8.29 9.73 17.30
C ARG A 205 -9.26 9.19 18.35
N GLY A 206 -10.29 8.49 17.90
CA GLY A 206 -11.24 7.81 18.81
C GLY A 206 -10.56 6.66 19.55
N SER A 207 -10.82 6.53 20.86
CA SER A 207 -10.21 5.50 21.69
C SER A 207 -11.05 4.22 21.71
N ALA A 208 -10.54 3.18 21.06
CA ALA A 208 -11.00 1.79 21.18
C ALA A 208 -9.80 0.83 21.41
N HIS A 209 -8.71 1.37 21.96
CA HIS A 209 -7.42 0.67 22.11
C HIS A 209 -7.50 -0.60 22.98
N THR A 210 -8.58 -0.87 23.71
CA THR A 210 -8.71 -2.11 24.50
C THR A 210 -9.16 -3.32 23.67
N VAL A 211 -9.64 -3.12 22.44
CA VAL A 211 -10.27 -4.20 21.64
C VAL A 211 -9.71 -4.34 20.21
N VAL A 212 -8.82 -3.44 19.79
CA VAL A 212 -8.31 -3.40 18.41
C VAL A 212 -6.97 -4.11 18.26
N ARG A 213 -6.60 -4.48 17.03
CA ARG A 213 -5.35 -5.19 16.75
C ARG A 213 -4.11 -4.37 17.09
N ALA A 214 -4.16 -3.05 16.91
CA ALA A 214 -3.05 -2.13 17.16
C ALA A 214 -2.41 -2.27 18.55
N SER A 215 -3.21 -2.53 19.58
CA SER A 215 -2.79 -2.75 20.96
C SER A 215 -2.72 -4.24 21.33
N ARG A 216 -2.67 -5.12 20.33
CA ARG A 216 -2.79 -6.58 20.49
C ARG A 216 -4.03 -6.95 21.29
N TYR A 217 -5.18 -6.34 20.96
CA TYR A 217 -6.46 -6.58 21.63
C TYR A 217 -6.43 -6.25 23.13
N GLY A 218 -5.74 -5.17 23.50
CA GLY A 218 -5.58 -4.72 24.89
C GLY A 218 -4.52 -5.50 25.70
N ILE A 219 -3.83 -6.46 25.09
CA ILE A 219 -2.74 -7.20 25.74
C ILE A 219 -1.49 -6.32 25.88
N ASP A 220 -1.19 -5.49 24.87
CA ASP A 220 -0.09 -4.54 24.94
C ASP A 220 -0.49 -3.31 25.76
N ARG A 221 -0.03 -3.29 27.02
CA ARG A 221 -0.24 -2.18 27.95
C ARG A 221 0.62 -0.95 27.66
N SER A 222 1.69 -1.11 26.87
CA SER A 222 2.59 -0.01 26.52
C SER A 222 2.12 0.80 25.30
N TYR A 223 1.13 0.28 24.57
CA TYR A 223 0.63 0.88 23.34
C TYR A 223 0.30 2.38 23.47
N LEU A 224 -0.47 2.79 24.48
CA LEU A 224 -0.83 4.20 24.66
C LEU A 224 0.34 5.11 25.01
N SER A 225 1.43 4.56 25.54
CA SER A 225 2.63 5.31 25.88
C SER A 225 3.59 5.45 24.71
N ASN A 226 3.56 4.51 23.75
CA ASN A 226 4.56 4.41 22.69
C ASN A 226 4.02 4.79 21.29
N TYR A 227 2.70 4.85 21.10
CA TYR A 227 2.12 4.96 19.75
C TYR A 227 2.61 6.15 18.91
N GLU A 228 2.98 7.28 19.54
CA GLU A 228 3.52 8.46 18.82
C GLU A 228 4.94 8.24 18.32
N GLU A 229 5.76 7.52 19.10
CA GLU A 229 7.15 7.19 18.77
C GLU A 229 7.23 6.03 17.76
N ASP A 230 6.23 5.15 17.77
CA ASP A 230 6.23 3.95 16.92
C ASP A 230 5.60 4.20 15.54
N LEU A 231 4.54 5.00 15.46
CA LEU A 231 3.75 5.19 14.24
C LEU A 231 4.41 6.21 13.30
N LEU A 232 4.77 5.78 12.09
CA LEU A 232 5.23 6.65 11.01
C LEU A 232 4.04 7.32 10.28
N ILE A 233 4.01 8.66 10.24
CA ILE A 233 2.99 9.45 9.54
C ILE A 233 3.58 10.04 8.26
N MET A 234 3.03 9.63 7.11
CA MET A 234 3.45 10.11 5.80
C MET A 234 2.40 11.03 5.18
N CYS A 235 2.82 12.19 4.71
CA CYS A 235 2.02 13.08 3.87
C CYS A 235 2.45 12.93 2.43
N GLN A 236 1.54 12.49 1.56
CA GLN A 236 1.78 12.43 0.13
C GLN A 236 1.42 13.78 -0.48
N VAL A 237 2.43 14.41 -1.10
CA VAL A 237 2.31 15.70 -1.77
C VAL A 237 2.47 15.47 -3.26
N GLU A 238 1.37 15.65 -3.97
CA GLU A 238 1.20 15.18 -5.34
C GLU A 238 0.31 16.12 -6.17
N SER A 239 0.26 17.39 -5.78
CA SER A 239 -0.34 18.45 -6.59
C SER A 239 0.62 19.62 -6.71
N GLU A 240 0.45 20.44 -7.76
CA GLU A 240 1.24 21.66 -7.93
C GLU A 240 1.08 22.60 -6.72
N VAL A 241 -0.15 22.71 -6.18
CA VAL A 241 -0.45 23.54 -5.00
C VAL A 241 0.26 23.02 -3.76
N GLY A 242 0.26 21.70 -3.54
CA GLY A 242 0.97 21.08 -2.44
C GLY A 242 2.49 21.27 -2.56
N ALA A 243 3.04 21.08 -3.77
CA ALA A 243 4.47 21.29 -4.03
C ALA A 243 4.92 22.73 -3.77
N GLN A 244 4.09 23.74 -4.06
CA GLN A 244 4.35 25.14 -3.74
C GLN A 244 4.41 25.42 -2.22
N LYS A 245 3.70 24.61 -1.41
CA LYS A 245 3.61 24.76 0.06
C LYS A 245 4.43 23.70 0.82
N ILE A 246 5.34 23.01 0.12
CA ILE A 246 6.06 21.85 0.65
C ILE A 246 6.88 22.18 1.91
N GLU A 247 7.44 23.39 2.01
CA GLU A 247 8.20 23.81 3.20
C GLU A 247 7.31 23.84 4.44
N ASP A 248 6.12 24.44 4.33
CA ASP A 248 5.17 24.55 5.42
C ASP A 248 4.58 23.18 5.80
N ILE A 249 4.29 22.33 4.81
CA ILE A 249 3.82 20.95 5.04
C ILE A 249 4.89 20.15 5.80
N ALA A 250 6.13 20.18 5.31
CA ALA A 250 7.26 19.46 5.90
C ALA A 250 7.64 20.01 7.29
N ALA A 251 7.28 21.25 7.61
CA ALA A 251 7.55 21.87 8.89
C ALA A 251 6.56 21.48 10.00
N VAL A 252 5.40 20.89 9.66
CA VAL A 252 4.36 20.49 10.62
C VAL A 252 4.89 19.44 11.59
N ASP A 253 4.68 19.67 12.88
CA ASP A 253 5.01 18.70 13.95
C ASP A 253 4.22 17.39 13.77
N GLY A 254 4.92 16.26 13.89
CA GLY A 254 4.36 14.93 13.70
C GLY A 254 4.28 14.45 12.24
N VAL A 255 4.68 15.25 11.26
CA VAL A 255 4.88 14.77 9.88
C VAL A 255 6.26 14.14 9.76
N ASP A 256 6.31 12.82 9.64
CA ASP A 256 7.56 12.08 9.60
C ASP A 256 8.11 11.95 8.19
N CYS A 257 7.26 11.79 7.18
CA CYS A 257 7.70 11.62 5.79
C CYS A 257 6.89 12.48 4.83
N ILE A 258 7.58 13.03 3.83
CA ILE A 258 6.99 13.71 2.69
C ILE A 258 7.17 12.82 1.47
N GLN A 259 6.08 12.18 1.05
CA GLN A 259 6.05 11.30 -0.11
C GLN A 259 5.71 12.12 -1.36
N MET A 260 6.58 12.12 -2.36
CA MET A 260 6.28 12.75 -3.66
C MET A 260 5.51 11.77 -4.56
N GLY A 261 4.34 12.19 -5.07
CA GLY A 261 3.51 11.42 -6.00
C GLY A 261 3.63 11.94 -7.45
N PRO A 262 4.46 11.33 -8.32
CA PRO A 262 4.76 11.89 -9.64
C PRO A 262 3.58 11.84 -10.62
N PHE A 263 2.69 10.84 -10.51
CA PHE A 263 1.54 10.69 -11.41
C PHE A 263 0.49 11.77 -11.21
N ASP A 264 0.01 11.95 -9.97
CA ASP A 264 -0.97 13.00 -9.67
C ASP A 264 -0.36 14.40 -9.77
N LEU A 265 0.94 14.56 -9.46
CA LEU A 265 1.60 15.85 -9.65
C LEU A 265 1.60 16.24 -11.13
N SER A 266 1.97 15.30 -12.02
CA SER A 266 1.95 15.57 -13.44
C SER A 266 0.54 15.86 -13.92
N ALA A 267 -0.47 15.09 -13.48
CA ALA A 267 -1.87 15.34 -13.78
C ALA A 267 -2.33 16.74 -13.34
N SER A 268 -2.01 17.15 -12.12
CA SER A 268 -2.37 18.47 -11.57
C SER A 268 -1.75 19.63 -12.35
N MET A 269 -0.58 19.41 -12.98
CA MET A 269 0.13 20.37 -13.82
C MET A 269 -0.31 20.32 -15.30
N GLY A 270 -1.30 19.50 -15.65
CA GLY A 270 -1.79 19.34 -17.02
C GLY A 270 -1.03 18.31 -17.88
N TYR A 271 -0.23 17.45 -17.25
CA TYR A 271 0.60 16.40 -17.87
C TYR A 271 0.17 14.99 -17.44
N LEU A 272 -1.12 14.66 -17.59
CA LEU A 272 -1.75 13.41 -17.08
C LEU A 272 -0.99 12.11 -17.40
N TYR A 273 -0.35 12.01 -18.57
CA TYR A 273 0.35 10.80 -19.03
C TYR A 273 1.87 10.95 -19.09
N ASP A 274 2.42 12.04 -18.54
CA ASP A 274 3.84 12.37 -18.64
C ASP A 274 4.43 12.80 -17.29
N PRO A 275 4.55 11.87 -16.31
CA PRO A 275 5.30 12.13 -15.07
C PRO A 275 6.79 12.41 -15.35
N GLY A 276 7.27 12.00 -16.53
CA GLY A 276 8.61 12.30 -17.03
C GLY A 276 8.76 13.71 -17.63
N ASN A 277 7.73 14.54 -17.58
CA ASN A 277 7.77 15.87 -18.17
C ASN A 277 8.87 16.72 -17.52
N ARG A 278 9.59 17.51 -18.33
CA ARG A 278 10.67 18.37 -17.83
C ARG A 278 10.18 19.32 -16.73
N LYS A 279 9.01 19.95 -16.89
CA LYS A 279 8.48 20.89 -15.90
C LYS A 279 8.08 20.19 -14.59
N VAL A 280 7.50 19.01 -14.69
CA VAL A 280 7.14 18.19 -13.51
C VAL A 280 8.40 17.84 -12.73
N LYS A 281 9.46 17.39 -13.41
CA LYS A 281 10.76 17.14 -12.78
C LYS A 281 11.35 18.38 -12.12
N GLU A 282 11.28 19.54 -12.77
CA GLU A 282 11.76 20.81 -12.19
C GLU A 282 11.04 21.13 -10.88
N VAL A 283 9.71 20.99 -10.84
CA VAL A 283 8.91 21.17 -9.62
C VAL A 283 9.27 20.15 -8.55
N MET A 284 9.39 18.86 -8.91
CA MET A 284 9.81 17.82 -7.97
C MET A 284 11.20 18.11 -7.41
N ARG A 285 12.19 18.43 -8.24
CA ARG A 285 13.56 18.74 -7.78
C ARG A 285 13.62 19.98 -6.89
N ALA A 286 12.78 20.98 -7.15
CA ALA A 286 12.67 22.14 -6.27
C ALA A 286 12.09 21.73 -4.90
N ALA A 287 11.01 20.94 -4.89
CA ALA A 287 10.39 20.45 -3.67
C ALA A 287 11.33 19.56 -2.84
N GLU A 288 12.04 18.62 -3.48
CA GLU A 288 13.06 17.76 -2.87
C GLU A 288 14.12 18.60 -2.13
N LYS A 289 14.70 19.59 -2.81
CA LYS A 289 15.72 20.47 -2.22
C LYS A 289 15.19 21.23 -1.01
N THR A 290 13.94 21.69 -1.07
CA THR A 290 13.30 22.41 0.04
C THR A 290 13.13 21.53 1.26
N VAL A 291 12.62 20.30 1.10
CA VAL A 291 12.46 19.32 2.19
C VAL A 291 13.82 18.99 2.83
N LEU A 292 14.83 18.70 2.01
CA LEU A 292 16.18 18.37 2.49
C LEU A 292 16.85 19.53 3.23
N LYS A 293 16.70 20.75 2.72
CA LYS A 293 17.22 21.97 3.35
C LYS A 293 16.56 22.21 4.72
N LEU A 294 15.24 22.05 4.81
CA LEU A 294 14.51 22.20 6.07
C LEU A 294 14.98 21.18 7.11
N ARG A 295 15.11 19.91 6.70
CA ARG A 295 15.58 18.83 7.57
C ARG A 295 17.00 19.07 8.09
N THR A 296 17.89 19.56 7.23
CA THR A 296 19.27 19.92 7.64
C THR A 296 19.30 21.06 8.66
N LYS A 297 18.42 22.06 8.51
CA LYS A 297 18.33 23.20 9.46
C LYS A 297 17.84 22.76 10.83
N LYS A 298 16.90 21.82 10.89
CA LYS A 298 16.34 21.31 12.14
C LYS A 298 17.16 20.12 12.66
N ALA A 299 18.48 20.26 12.71
CA ALA A 299 19.50 19.23 12.99
C ALA A 299 19.22 18.30 14.21
N GLU A 300 18.23 18.60 15.03
CA GLU A 300 17.67 17.80 16.13
C GLU A 300 16.42 16.99 15.73
N GLY A 301 16.36 16.48 14.49
CA GLY A 301 15.29 15.56 14.05
C GLY A 301 13.99 16.22 13.58
N GLY A 302 13.97 17.53 13.36
CA GLY A 302 12.79 18.19 12.82
C GLY A 302 12.71 18.14 11.29
N GLY A 303 11.49 18.12 10.76
CA GLY A 303 11.22 18.12 9.31
C GLY A 303 11.18 16.71 8.70
N GLY A 304 10.15 16.46 7.88
CA GLY A 304 9.89 15.14 7.33
C GLY A 304 11.05 14.59 6.48
N TYR A 305 11.26 13.27 6.54
CA TYR A 305 12.13 12.53 5.64
C TYR A 305 11.56 12.57 4.22
N LEU A 306 12.44 12.70 3.23
CA LEU A 306 12.05 12.64 1.84
C LEU A 306 11.77 11.19 1.44
N ALA A 307 10.56 10.97 0.90
CA ALA A 307 10.07 9.69 0.44
C ALA A 307 9.49 9.81 -0.98
N GLY A 308 9.50 8.73 -1.78
CA GLY A 308 8.96 8.80 -3.13
C GLY A 308 8.70 7.45 -3.77
N VAL A 309 8.19 7.50 -5.00
CA VAL A 309 7.92 6.34 -5.84
C VAL A 309 8.97 6.23 -6.93
N ALA A 310 9.63 5.07 -7.02
CA ALA A 310 10.56 4.80 -8.10
C ALA A 310 9.83 4.65 -9.44
N MET A 311 10.42 5.21 -10.49
CA MET A 311 9.89 5.25 -11.84
C MET A 311 10.94 4.75 -12.83
N ALA A 312 10.52 4.35 -14.03
CA ALA A 312 11.46 3.92 -15.08
C ALA A 312 12.53 4.98 -15.41
N HIS A 313 12.17 6.26 -15.31
CA HIS A 313 13.05 7.40 -15.56
C HIS A 313 13.63 8.05 -14.29
N ASP A 314 13.30 7.50 -13.10
CA ASP A 314 13.81 7.98 -11.82
C ASP A 314 14.01 6.78 -10.89
N ARG A 315 15.18 6.14 -11.01
CA ARG A 315 15.46 4.84 -10.39
C ARG A 315 15.69 4.98 -8.88
N PRO A 316 15.52 3.90 -8.10
CA PRO A 316 15.79 3.94 -6.65
C PRO A 316 17.19 4.46 -6.29
N ASP A 317 18.22 4.07 -7.07
CA ASP A 317 19.60 4.52 -6.85
C ASP A 317 19.77 6.04 -7.06
N ASP A 318 19.10 6.59 -8.08
CA ASP A 318 19.13 8.02 -8.37
C ASP A 318 18.40 8.80 -7.27
N MET A 319 17.26 8.30 -6.80
CA MET A 319 16.50 8.87 -5.68
C MET A 319 17.33 8.85 -4.40
N ARG A 320 17.96 7.71 -4.09
CA ARG A 320 18.89 7.56 -2.96
C ARG A 320 20.00 8.60 -3.02
N ALA A 321 20.66 8.74 -4.17
CA ALA A 321 21.74 9.71 -4.36
C ALA A 321 21.29 11.16 -4.14
N ARG A 322 20.00 11.46 -4.30
CA ARG A 322 19.40 12.77 -4.03
C ARG A 322 18.89 12.96 -2.61
N GLY A 323 19.03 11.97 -1.72
CA GLY A 323 18.68 12.11 -0.30
C GLY A 323 17.30 11.56 0.09
N TYR A 324 16.70 10.71 -0.75
CA TYR A 324 15.52 9.95 -0.34
C TYR A 324 15.90 8.89 0.69
N HIS A 325 15.13 8.84 1.79
CA HIS A 325 15.33 7.87 2.88
C HIS A 325 14.31 6.73 2.80
N MET A 326 13.19 6.94 2.09
CA MET A 326 12.24 5.88 1.76
C MET A 326 11.92 5.91 0.28
N VAL A 327 12.04 4.77 -0.38
CA VAL A 327 11.70 4.63 -1.80
C VAL A 327 10.75 3.46 -1.96
N SER A 328 9.52 3.74 -2.38
CA SER A 328 8.54 2.73 -2.78
C SER A 328 8.87 2.27 -4.20
N GLY A 329 9.27 1.01 -4.33
CA GLY A 329 9.61 0.38 -5.59
C GLY A 329 8.41 -0.05 -6.42
N ALA A 330 8.54 -1.22 -7.04
CA ALA A 330 7.52 -1.81 -7.89
C ALA A 330 6.22 -2.11 -7.13
N ALA A 331 5.12 -2.18 -7.88
CA ALA A 331 3.86 -2.71 -7.39
C ALA A 331 3.69 -4.18 -7.77
N ASP A 332 2.98 -4.95 -6.95
CA ASP A 332 2.65 -6.36 -7.19
C ASP A 332 1.99 -6.62 -8.54
N VAL A 333 0.98 -5.83 -8.89
CA VAL A 333 0.26 -5.93 -10.16
C VAL A 333 1.21 -5.71 -11.33
N GLU A 334 2.12 -4.74 -11.22
CA GLU A 334 3.09 -4.42 -12.27
C GLU A 334 4.10 -5.56 -12.47
N LEU A 335 4.68 -6.06 -11.38
CA LEU A 335 5.64 -7.17 -11.43
C LEU A 335 5.00 -8.41 -12.02
N PHE A 336 3.81 -8.78 -11.55
CA PHE A 336 3.10 -9.96 -12.04
C PHE A 336 2.72 -9.81 -13.51
N ARG A 337 2.17 -8.66 -13.91
CA ARG A 337 1.86 -8.36 -15.32
C ARG A 337 3.10 -8.53 -16.20
N ASN A 338 4.22 -7.92 -15.82
CA ASN A 338 5.44 -7.97 -16.61
C ASN A 338 5.95 -9.42 -16.75
N ALA A 339 5.96 -10.19 -15.66
CA ALA A 339 6.38 -11.60 -15.67
C ALA A 339 5.45 -12.47 -16.54
N ALA A 340 4.13 -12.31 -16.41
CA ALA A 340 3.15 -13.08 -17.16
C ALA A 340 3.20 -12.77 -18.68
N VAL A 341 3.32 -11.49 -19.03
CA VAL A 341 3.46 -11.08 -20.45
C VAL A 341 4.75 -11.63 -21.04
N GLU A 342 5.86 -11.58 -20.31
CA GLU A 342 7.14 -12.12 -20.75
C GLU A 342 7.12 -13.63 -20.93
N ASP A 343 6.46 -14.37 -20.02
CA ASP A 343 6.30 -15.83 -20.12
C ASP A 343 5.53 -16.23 -21.39
N VAL A 344 4.38 -15.60 -21.64
CA VAL A 344 3.60 -15.81 -22.87
C VAL A 344 4.40 -15.44 -24.13
N ARG A 345 5.17 -14.33 -24.08
CA ARG A 345 6.01 -13.91 -25.20
C ARG A 345 7.07 -14.96 -25.51
N ARG A 346 7.74 -15.52 -24.50
CA ARG A 346 8.74 -16.59 -24.67
C ARG A 346 8.13 -17.83 -25.30
N PHE A 347 6.96 -18.25 -24.84
CA PHE A 347 6.24 -19.37 -25.43
C PHE A 347 5.92 -19.13 -26.91
N ARG A 348 5.37 -17.96 -27.25
CA ARG A 348 5.00 -17.60 -28.63
C ARG A 348 6.20 -17.48 -29.57
N LEU A 349 7.31 -16.90 -29.12
CA LEU A 349 8.53 -16.82 -29.91
C LEU A 349 9.19 -18.18 -30.11
N GLY A 350 9.10 -19.07 -29.10
CA GLY A 350 9.51 -20.46 -29.23
C GLY A 350 8.75 -21.18 -30.34
N LEU A 351 7.43 -21.00 -30.40
CA LEU A 351 6.59 -21.55 -31.48
C LEU A 351 6.95 -20.99 -32.86
N MET A 352 7.24 -19.69 -32.96
CA MET A 352 7.64 -19.07 -34.23
C MET A 352 8.97 -19.63 -34.75
N LYS A 353 9.95 -19.82 -33.87
CA LYS A 353 11.24 -20.43 -34.23
C LYS A 353 11.07 -21.88 -34.70
N ALA A 354 10.30 -22.69 -33.98
CA ALA A 354 9.99 -24.07 -34.39
C ALA A 354 9.30 -24.12 -35.77
N SER A 355 8.34 -23.23 -36.02
CA SER A 355 7.63 -23.16 -37.32
C SER A 355 8.49 -22.65 -38.49
N HIS A 356 9.60 -21.96 -38.21
CA HIS A 356 10.57 -21.55 -39.24
C HIS A 356 11.57 -22.68 -39.53
N ASP A 357 12.04 -23.39 -38.51
CA ASP A 357 12.93 -24.54 -38.70
C ASP A 357 12.24 -25.69 -39.44
N ASP A 358 10.92 -25.86 -39.28
CA ASP A 358 10.13 -26.83 -40.05
C ASP A 358 9.87 -26.41 -41.51
N ASN A 359 10.19 -25.15 -41.89
CA ASN A 359 9.92 -24.59 -43.22
C ASN A 359 11.17 -24.20 -44.02
N VAL A 360 12.38 -24.42 -43.48
CA VAL A 360 13.63 -24.25 -44.24
C VAL A 360 14.06 -25.60 -44.82
N GLY A 361 13.39 -25.95 -45.92
CA GLY A 361 14.03 -26.69 -46.99
C GLY A 361 14.89 -25.72 -47.81
N ASP A 362 16.21 -25.85 -47.68
CA ASP A 362 17.28 -25.30 -48.53
C ASP A 362 17.40 -23.77 -48.70
N GLY A 363 18.59 -23.25 -48.43
CA GLY A 363 19.10 -22.04 -49.09
C GLY A 363 19.21 -20.72 -48.29
N SER A 364 20.42 -20.49 -47.77
CA SER A 364 21.07 -19.18 -47.53
C SER A 364 20.76 -18.39 -46.25
N GLN A 365 21.84 -18.18 -45.48
CA GLN A 365 21.93 -17.31 -44.31
C GLN A 365 21.73 -15.83 -44.68
N LYS A 366 20.74 -15.17 -44.05
CA LYS A 366 20.77 -13.74 -43.75
C LYS A 366 20.22 -13.51 -42.35
N GLN A 367 21.13 -13.26 -41.42
CA GLN A 367 20.86 -12.83 -40.05
C GLN A 367 20.78 -11.30 -39.99
N ASP A 368 20.01 -10.81 -39.01
CA ASP A 368 20.08 -9.47 -38.42
C ASP A 368 19.47 -8.26 -39.16
N VAL A 369 18.13 -8.20 -39.26
CA VAL A 369 17.36 -6.92 -39.23
C VAL A 369 15.95 -7.04 -38.56
N LEU A 370 15.37 -8.24 -38.45
CA LEU A 370 13.95 -8.45 -38.08
C LEU A 370 13.56 -8.31 -36.58
N GLY A 371 14.46 -7.85 -35.71
CA GLY A 371 14.23 -7.84 -34.25
C GLY A 371 13.28 -6.77 -33.74
N LYS A 372 13.40 -5.52 -34.23
CA LYS A 372 12.65 -4.37 -33.69
C LYS A 372 11.24 -4.24 -34.28
N ASP A 373 11.08 -4.51 -35.57
CA ASP A 373 9.78 -4.42 -36.26
C ASP A 373 8.76 -5.46 -35.73
N ASN A 374 9.25 -6.57 -35.18
CA ASN A 374 8.40 -7.59 -34.56
C ASN A 374 8.01 -7.24 -33.12
N GLU A 375 8.83 -6.46 -32.39
CA GLU A 375 8.49 -5.95 -31.06
C GLU A 375 7.34 -4.94 -31.13
N GLU A 376 7.41 -3.99 -32.06
CA GLU A 376 6.39 -2.95 -32.23
C GLU A 376 5.05 -3.55 -32.71
N LYS A 377 5.09 -4.46 -33.70
CA LYS A 377 3.90 -5.18 -34.17
C LYS A 377 3.27 -6.12 -33.12
N TYR A 378 4.08 -6.69 -32.22
CA TYR A 378 3.56 -7.51 -31.12
C TYR A 378 2.82 -6.64 -30.10
N MET A 379 3.39 -5.50 -29.73
CA MET A 379 2.75 -4.57 -28.80
C MET A 379 1.45 -3.99 -29.38
N GLU A 380 1.42 -3.64 -30.67
CA GLU A 380 0.19 -3.21 -31.35
C GLU A 380 -0.90 -4.27 -31.33
N ARG A 381 -0.56 -5.56 -31.55
CA ARG A 381 -1.53 -6.67 -31.51
C ARG A 381 -2.07 -6.95 -30.12
N VAL A 382 -1.23 -6.86 -29.08
CA VAL A 382 -1.68 -7.05 -27.69
C VAL A 382 -2.62 -5.92 -27.27
N ILE A 383 -2.32 -4.69 -27.69
CA ILE A 383 -3.18 -3.52 -27.45
C ILE A 383 -4.50 -3.66 -28.23
N SER A 384 -4.47 -4.10 -29.49
CA SER A 384 -5.69 -4.23 -30.30
C SER A 384 -6.65 -5.35 -29.86
N MET A 385 -6.16 -6.38 -29.17
CA MET A 385 -7.00 -7.47 -28.64
C MET A 385 -7.66 -7.11 -27.29
N SER A 386 -7.32 -5.96 -26.72
CA SER A 386 -7.78 -5.51 -25.40
C SER A 386 -8.85 -4.39 -25.47
N ASN A 387 -9.34 -4.06 -26.67
CA ASN A 387 -10.43 -3.09 -26.92
C ASN A 387 -11.69 -3.76 -27.45
#